data_AF-A0A8J2QQL2-F1
#
_entry.id   AF-A0A8J2QQL2-F1
#
_cell.length_a   1.000
_cell.length_b   1.000
_cell.length_c   1.000
_cell.angle_alpha   90.00
_cell.angle_beta   90.00
_cell.angle_gamma   90.00
#
_symmetry.space_group_name_H-M   'P 1'
#
loop_
_entity.id
_entity.type
_entity.pdbx_description
1 polymer ?
#
loop_
_entity_poly.entity_id
_entity_poly.type
_entity_poly.pdbx_seq_one_letter_code
_entity_poly.pdbx_strand_id
1 'polypeptide(L)'
;MPETKYQNENQLTSEQANKSRLVTMCRWVVEVINGRFKRDFRLLRNIHSNRALSNMFDYFKIAAALLNSYHVVVDNNVHARDFIDIINERINIPNRLADIVITNNYNRRRAHFEPMRAEMPQFNDFPRMTEEELTLFALGSYQLKQARSYYAEHVHPEGAFTIELARNIPLEEIREIAGRDVLLIRGRIQSRHVASRTYYVYIAADPTLRGRLAIPQYYCSCPIGKRTIGCCSHTMSIVWYMGFARYENILVPAEGLEDEIITLDDV
;
A
#
# COMPACT_ATOMS: atom_id res chain seq x y z
N MET A 1 -16.11 2.42 11.26
CA MET A 1 -15.88 1.27 10.34
C MET A 1 -15.28 1.80 9.05
N PRO A 2 -14.53 1.01 8.27
CA PRO A 2 -14.08 1.42 6.94
C PRO A 2 -15.28 1.75 6.05
N GLU A 3 -15.10 2.68 5.11
CA GLU A 3 -16.14 3.08 4.17
C GLU A 3 -16.39 1.97 3.14
N THR A 4 -17.64 1.90 2.69
CA THR A 4 -18.05 1.01 1.61
C THR A 4 -18.35 1.82 0.36
N LYS A 5 -17.99 1.26 -0.81
CA LYS A 5 -18.31 1.90 -2.09
C LYS A 5 -19.82 1.98 -2.29
N TYR A 6 -20.27 3.04 -2.96
CA TYR A 6 -21.66 3.15 -3.39
C TYR A 6 -21.99 2.12 -4.48
N GLN A 7 -23.29 1.87 -4.67
CA GLN A 7 -23.76 0.99 -5.73
C GLN A 7 -23.31 1.52 -7.10
N ASN A 8 -22.89 0.62 -7.99
CA ASN A 8 -22.34 0.91 -9.32
C ASN A 8 -20.99 1.66 -9.34
N GLU A 9 -20.40 1.96 -8.19
CA GLU A 9 -19.05 2.53 -8.13
C GLU A 9 -17.95 1.45 -8.16
N ASN A 10 -16.83 1.80 -8.79
CA ASN A 10 -15.65 0.95 -8.89
C ASN A 10 -14.64 1.21 -7.77
N GLN A 11 -14.66 2.41 -7.17
CA GLN A 11 -13.72 2.85 -6.14
C GLN A 11 -14.41 3.76 -5.12
N LEU A 12 -13.81 3.87 -3.93
CA LEU A 12 -14.15 4.90 -2.95
C LEU A 12 -13.73 6.29 -3.49
N THR A 13 -14.44 7.34 -3.07
CA THR A 13 -13.96 8.71 -3.26
C THR A 13 -12.65 8.95 -2.48
N SER A 14 -11.91 10.00 -2.81
CA SER A 14 -10.69 10.37 -2.07
C SER A 14 -10.95 10.54 -0.58
N GLU A 15 -12.06 11.21 -0.22
CA GLU A 15 -12.49 11.41 1.17
C GLU A 15 -12.82 10.07 1.86
N GLN A 16 -13.62 9.21 1.22
CA GLN A 16 -13.99 7.91 1.80
C GLN A 16 -12.77 6.99 1.96
N ALA A 17 -11.88 7.00 0.98
CA ALA A 17 -10.66 6.21 1.03
C ALA A 17 -9.71 6.70 2.13
N ASN A 18 -9.63 8.03 2.33
CA ASN A 18 -8.90 8.65 3.44
C ASN A 18 -9.53 8.27 4.80
N LYS A 19 -10.84 8.42 4.97
CA LYS A 19 -11.54 7.98 6.21
C LYS A 19 -11.29 6.50 6.51
N SER A 20 -11.37 5.65 5.49
CA SER A 20 -11.05 4.22 5.63
C SER A 20 -9.61 4.00 6.09
N ARG A 21 -8.66 4.78 5.56
CA ARG A 21 -7.26 4.68 5.97
C ARG A 21 -7.10 5.00 7.45
N LEU A 22 -7.72 6.07 7.96
CA LEU A 22 -7.69 6.41 9.40
C LEU A 22 -8.16 5.24 10.27
N VAL A 23 -9.27 4.60 9.90
CA VAL A 23 -9.79 3.42 10.61
C VAL A 23 -8.78 2.27 10.58
N THR A 24 -8.18 1.98 9.42
CA THR A 24 -7.22 0.86 9.29
C THR A 24 -5.93 1.08 10.08
N MET A 25 -5.51 2.33 10.30
CA MET A 25 -4.36 2.62 11.16
C MET A 25 -4.67 2.32 12.62
N CYS A 26 -5.80 2.81 13.13
CA CYS A 26 -6.23 2.53 14.50
C CYS A 26 -6.49 1.04 14.73
N ARG A 27 -7.04 0.35 13.72
CA ARG A 27 -7.28 -1.10 13.75
C ARG A 27 -6.03 -1.88 14.10
N TRP A 28 -4.87 -1.50 13.56
CA TRP A 28 -3.62 -2.22 13.85
C TRP A 28 -3.28 -2.21 15.34
N VAL A 29 -3.42 -1.06 16.02
CA VAL A 29 -3.18 -0.95 17.46
C VAL A 29 -4.14 -1.86 18.24
N VAL A 30 -5.43 -1.85 17.87
CA VAL A 30 -6.45 -2.72 18.47
C VAL A 30 -6.13 -4.20 18.24
N GLU A 31 -5.68 -4.57 17.04
CA GLU A 31 -5.30 -5.94 16.70
C GLU A 31 -4.06 -6.41 17.46
N VAL A 32 -3.08 -5.53 17.70
CA VAL A 32 -1.91 -5.84 18.54
C VAL A 32 -2.33 -6.14 19.98
N ILE A 33 -3.17 -5.30 20.56
CA ILE A 33 -3.67 -5.50 21.93
C ILE A 33 -4.51 -6.78 22.01
N ASN A 34 -5.46 -6.98 21.10
CA ASN A 34 -6.26 -8.21 21.02
C ASN A 34 -5.39 -9.45 20.79
N GLY A 35 -4.29 -9.31 20.04
CA GLY A 35 -3.30 -10.36 19.83
C GLY A 35 -2.64 -10.80 21.14
N ARG A 36 -2.29 -9.87 22.03
CA ARG A 36 -1.75 -10.18 23.37
C ARG A 36 -2.76 -10.97 24.20
N PHE A 37 -4.02 -10.52 24.25
CA PHE A 37 -5.08 -11.24 24.95
C PHE A 37 -5.23 -12.69 24.45
N LYS A 38 -5.30 -12.90 23.13
CA LYS A 38 -5.47 -14.24 22.55
C LYS A 38 -4.24 -15.14 22.68
N ARG A 39 -3.04 -14.55 22.67
CA ARG A 39 -1.77 -15.28 22.81
C ARG A 39 -1.57 -15.76 24.24
N ASP A 40 -1.78 -14.88 25.21
CA ASP A 40 -1.36 -15.10 26.59
C ASP A 40 -2.47 -15.75 27.43
N PHE A 41 -3.75 -15.51 27.08
CA PHE A 41 -4.89 -16.08 27.78
C PHE A 41 -5.66 -17.03 26.88
N ARG A 42 -5.31 -18.33 26.97
CA ARG A 42 -5.97 -19.41 26.20
C ARG A 42 -7.49 -19.39 26.32
N LEU A 43 -8.01 -18.99 27.49
CA LEU A 43 -9.44 -18.81 27.73
C LEU A 43 -10.07 -17.90 26.65
N LEU A 44 -9.45 -16.76 26.34
CA LEU A 44 -9.95 -15.76 25.40
C LEU A 44 -9.78 -16.12 23.92
N ARG A 45 -9.15 -17.26 23.61
CA ARG A 45 -8.97 -17.76 22.24
C ARG A 45 -9.93 -18.89 21.88
N ASN A 46 -10.41 -19.64 22.86
CA ASN A 46 -11.16 -20.88 22.65
C ASN A 46 -12.68 -20.69 22.72
N ILE A 47 -13.43 -21.69 22.26
CA ILE A 47 -14.89 -21.73 22.37
C ILE A 47 -15.26 -21.88 23.85
N HIS A 48 -16.18 -21.04 24.32
CA HIS A 48 -16.57 -20.98 25.73
C HIS A 48 -17.76 -21.88 26.02
N SER A 49 -17.75 -22.51 27.19
CA SER A 49 -18.95 -23.12 27.78
C SER A 49 -19.99 -22.05 28.07
N ASN A 50 -21.25 -22.30 27.74
CA ASN A 50 -22.37 -21.37 28.02
C ASN A 50 -22.46 -20.99 29.51
N ARG A 51 -22.00 -21.87 30.41
CA ARG A 51 -21.96 -21.59 31.86
C ARG A 51 -20.88 -20.57 32.25
N ALA A 52 -19.78 -20.50 31.49
CA ALA A 52 -18.69 -19.56 31.75
C ALA A 52 -18.90 -18.20 31.08
N LEU A 53 -19.86 -18.09 30.14
CA LEU A 53 -20.16 -16.85 29.43
C LEU A 53 -20.61 -15.71 30.36
N SER A 54 -21.34 -16.03 31.44
CA SER A 54 -21.81 -15.02 32.40
C SER A 54 -20.67 -14.21 33.02
N ASN A 55 -19.49 -14.83 33.17
CA ASN A 55 -18.32 -14.23 33.81
C ASN A 55 -17.25 -13.82 32.81
N MET A 56 -17.52 -13.92 31.51
CA MET A 56 -16.56 -13.63 30.43
C MET A 56 -15.89 -12.26 30.60
N PHE A 57 -16.69 -11.25 30.88
CA PHE A 57 -16.20 -9.89 30.96
C PHE A 57 -15.30 -9.69 32.18
N ASP A 58 -15.56 -10.40 33.28
CA ASP A 58 -14.68 -10.38 34.46
C ASP A 58 -13.36 -11.08 34.17
N TYR A 59 -13.37 -12.21 33.44
CA TYR A 59 -12.14 -12.84 32.96
C TYR A 59 -11.34 -11.91 32.06
N PHE A 60 -12.01 -11.16 31.18
CA PHE A 60 -11.35 -10.17 30.32
C PHE A 60 -10.72 -9.03 31.14
N LYS A 61 -11.42 -8.50 32.16
CA LYS A 61 -10.87 -7.49 33.07
C LYS A 61 -9.65 -7.99 33.84
N ILE A 62 -9.70 -9.23 34.35
CA ILE A 62 -8.57 -9.86 35.06
C ILE A 62 -7.37 -9.99 34.10
N ALA A 63 -7.59 -10.51 32.89
CA ALA A 63 -6.56 -10.60 31.88
C ALA A 63 -5.97 -9.21 31.54
N ALA A 64 -6.81 -8.18 31.43
CA ALA A 64 -6.37 -6.81 31.16
C ALA A 64 -5.51 -6.25 32.30
N ALA A 65 -5.91 -6.49 33.56
CA ALA A 65 -5.14 -6.09 34.73
C ALA A 65 -3.77 -6.78 34.78
N LEU A 66 -3.72 -8.07 34.44
CA LEU A 66 -2.46 -8.84 34.35
C LEU A 66 -1.57 -8.31 33.21
N LEU A 67 -2.13 -8.05 32.02
CA LEU A 67 -1.37 -7.43 30.93
C LEU A 67 -0.79 -6.08 31.35
N ASN A 68 -1.60 -5.21 31.95
CA ASN A 68 -1.15 -3.87 32.37
C ASN A 68 -0.08 -3.91 33.47
N SER A 69 -0.11 -4.92 34.34
CA SER A 69 0.83 -5.03 35.46
C SER A 69 2.18 -5.63 35.05
N TYR A 70 2.19 -6.54 34.07
CA TYR A 70 3.37 -7.38 33.79
C TYR A 70 3.90 -7.31 32.36
N HIS A 71 3.14 -6.79 31.38
CA HIS A 71 3.61 -6.69 30.00
C HIS A 71 4.25 -5.34 29.68
N VAL A 72 5.19 -5.37 28.73
CA VAL A 72 5.76 -4.16 28.14
C VAL A 72 4.64 -3.31 27.53
N VAL A 73 4.57 -2.05 27.95
CA VAL A 73 3.59 -1.07 27.44
C VAL A 73 3.71 -0.96 25.93
N VAL A 74 2.56 -0.88 25.23
CA VAL A 74 2.57 -0.53 23.81
C VAL A 74 2.87 0.96 23.71
N ASP A 75 4.05 1.28 23.23
CA ASP A 75 4.46 2.65 22.97
C ASP A 75 4.06 3.09 21.55
N ASN A 76 4.07 4.40 21.34
CA ASN A 76 3.84 5.00 20.04
C ASN A 76 4.94 4.60 19.06
N ASN A 77 4.56 4.51 17.78
CA ASN A 77 5.54 4.41 16.72
C ASN A 77 6.44 5.64 16.73
N VAL A 78 7.74 5.47 16.45
CA VAL A 78 8.71 6.57 16.38
C VAL A 78 8.30 7.67 15.39
N HIS A 79 7.55 7.34 14.34
CA HIS A 79 7.02 8.26 13.33
C HIS A 79 5.57 8.71 13.59
N ALA A 80 5.01 8.47 14.79
CA ALA A 80 3.60 8.76 15.05
C ALA A 80 3.25 10.24 14.81
N ARG A 81 4.16 11.17 15.15
CA ARG A 81 3.97 12.60 14.89
C ARG A 81 3.99 12.90 13.40
N ASP A 82 4.99 12.41 12.68
CA ASP A 82 5.11 12.58 11.22
C ASP A 82 3.87 12.05 10.49
N PHE A 83 3.33 10.91 10.94
CA PHE A 83 2.10 10.37 10.38
C PHE A 83 0.91 11.30 10.57
N ILE A 84 0.76 11.88 11.76
CA ILE A 84 -0.31 12.84 12.07
C ILE A 84 -0.18 14.09 11.21
N ASP A 85 1.04 14.61 11.05
CA ASP A 85 1.31 15.80 10.24
C ASP A 85 0.96 15.56 8.76
N ILE A 86 1.42 14.44 8.19
CA ILE A 86 1.08 14.04 6.81
C ILE A 86 -0.44 13.87 6.64
N ILE A 87 -1.12 13.31 7.63
CA ILE A 87 -2.58 13.16 7.59
C ILE A 87 -3.25 14.52 7.56
N ASN A 88 -2.89 15.42 8.48
CA ASN A 88 -3.49 16.74 8.57
C ASN A 88 -3.26 17.56 7.29
N GLU A 89 -2.07 17.43 6.68
CA GLU A 89 -1.76 18.05 5.39
C GLU A 89 -2.65 17.55 4.24
N ARG A 90 -2.96 16.24 4.20
CA ARG A 90 -3.52 15.59 3.00
C ARG A 90 -4.98 15.16 3.12
N ILE A 91 -5.55 15.05 4.33
CA ILE A 91 -6.85 14.42 4.59
C ILE A 91 -7.99 15.01 3.74
N ASN A 92 -7.97 16.32 3.54
CA ASN A 92 -8.99 17.06 2.78
C ASN A 92 -8.56 17.39 1.34
N ILE A 93 -7.39 16.92 0.90
CA ILE A 93 -6.89 17.18 -0.45
C ILE A 93 -7.45 16.11 -1.40
N PRO A 94 -8.16 16.51 -2.47
CA PRO A 94 -8.63 15.58 -3.49
C PRO A 94 -7.46 15.04 -4.33
N ASN A 95 -7.60 13.81 -4.83
CA ASN A 95 -6.62 13.20 -5.72
C ASN A 95 -6.81 13.71 -7.16
N ARG A 96 -6.22 14.86 -7.47
CA ARG A 96 -6.31 15.49 -8.80
C ARG A 96 -5.73 14.63 -9.91
N LEU A 97 -4.68 13.84 -9.63
CA LEU A 97 -4.13 12.91 -10.61
C LEU A 97 -5.14 11.83 -11.01
N ALA A 98 -5.94 11.34 -10.06
CA ALA A 98 -7.03 10.40 -10.37
C ALA A 98 -8.04 11.03 -11.33
N ASP A 99 -8.41 12.29 -11.10
CA ASP A 99 -9.38 13.00 -11.94
C ASP A 99 -8.86 13.17 -13.38
N ILE A 100 -7.60 13.57 -13.54
CA ILE A 100 -6.92 13.69 -14.85
C ILE A 100 -6.89 12.34 -15.57
N VAL A 101 -6.44 11.29 -14.88
CA VAL A 101 -6.31 9.93 -15.45
C VAL A 101 -7.66 9.38 -15.91
N ILE A 102 -8.71 9.58 -15.11
CA ILE A 102 -10.06 9.10 -15.39
C ILE A 102 -10.65 9.88 -16.56
N THR A 103 -10.61 11.20 -16.52
CA THR A 103 -11.18 12.09 -17.55
C THR A 103 -10.54 11.83 -18.92
N ASN A 104 -9.21 11.64 -18.94
CA ASN A 104 -8.48 11.38 -20.17
C ASN A 104 -8.48 9.90 -20.61
N ASN A 105 -9.06 9.00 -19.82
CA ASN A 105 -9.10 7.55 -20.08
C ASN A 105 -7.71 6.92 -20.30
N TYR A 106 -6.69 7.33 -19.54
CA TYR A 106 -5.31 6.88 -19.76
C TYR A 106 -5.10 5.36 -19.65
N ASN A 107 -5.98 4.64 -18.94
CA ASN A 107 -5.93 3.17 -18.89
C ASN A 107 -6.08 2.53 -20.29
N ARG A 108 -6.82 3.16 -21.21
CA ARG A 108 -7.06 2.65 -22.56
C ARG A 108 -6.01 3.14 -23.58
N ARG A 109 -5.26 4.18 -23.24
CA ARG A 109 -4.31 4.86 -24.13
C ARG A 109 -2.94 4.19 -24.14
N ARG A 110 -2.85 2.95 -24.63
CA ARG A 110 -1.58 2.18 -24.59
C ARG A 110 -0.42 2.84 -25.34
N ALA A 111 -0.67 3.38 -26.54
CA ALA A 111 0.36 4.00 -27.39
C ALA A 111 1.03 5.25 -26.79
N HIS A 112 0.46 5.82 -25.73
CA HIS A 112 1.02 7.00 -25.05
C HIS A 112 2.03 6.65 -23.95
N PHE A 113 2.19 5.37 -23.67
CA PHE A 113 3.10 4.85 -22.66
C PHE A 113 4.02 3.81 -23.28
N GLU A 114 5.30 3.89 -22.98
CA GLU A 114 6.31 2.92 -23.42
C GLU A 114 6.88 2.16 -22.22
N PRO A 115 7.22 0.87 -22.35
CA PRO A 115 7.91 0.14 -21.29
C PRO A 115 9.19 0.86 -20.86
N MET A 116 9.35 1.08 -19.56
CA MET A 116 10.51 1.75 -18.99
C MET A 116 11.66 0.76 -18.87
N ARG A 117 12.71 0.95 -19.68
CA ARG A 117 13.90 0.08 -19.69
C ARG A 117 15.01 0.62 -18.81
N ALA A 118 15.90 -0.24 -18.33
CA ALA A 118 16.95 0.11 -17.39
C ALA A 118 17.96 1.14 -17.96
N GLU A 119 18.12 1.18 -19.27
CA GLU A 119 19.04 2.07 -19.97
C GLU A 119 18.47 3.49 -20.17
N MET A 120 17.17 3.69 -19.93
CA MET A 120 16.54 4.99 -20.07
C MET A 120 17.01 5.94 -18.94
N PRO A 121 17.39 7.19 -19.23
CA PRO A 121 17.74 8.16 -18.20
C PRO A 121 16.64 8.31 -17.13
N GLN A 122 15.38 8.35 -17.55
CA GLN A 122 14.21 8.47 -16.67
C GLN A 122 14.06 7.31 -15.70
N PHE A 123 14.57 6.12 -16.05
CA PHE A 123 14.63 5.01 -15.12
C PHE A 123 15.55 5.38 -13.96
N ASN A 124 16.74 5.92 -14.24
CA ASN A 124 17.70 6.33 -13.21
C ASN A 124 17.33 7.63 -12.48
N ASP A 125 16.57 8.52 -13.14
CA ASP A 125 16.11 9.80 -12.57
C ASP A 125 14.97 9.63 -11.56
N PHE A 126 14.30 8.47 -11.53
CA PHE A 126 13.27 8.22 -10.52
C PHE A 126 13.85 8.39 -9.10
N PRO A 127 13.16 9.13 -8.20
CA PRO A 127 13.73 9.50 -6.91
C PRO A 127 14.09 8.28 -6.06
N ARG A 128 15.33 8.25 -5.59
CA ARG A 128 15.76 7.27 -4.58
C ARG A 128 15.14 7.60 -3.24
N MET A 129 14.70 6.58 -2.53
CA MET A 129 14.04 6.69 -1.22
C MET A 129 14.66 5.68 -0.25
N THR A 130 14.77 6.07 1.01
CA THR A 130 15.12 5.19 2.13
C THR A 130 13.90 4.40 2.62
N GLU A 131 14.13 3.33 3.40
CA GLU A 131 13.04 2.56 4.02
C GLU A 131 12.18 3.42 4.97
N GLU A 132 12.79 4.39 5.64
CA GLU A 132 12.10 5.37 6.48
C GLU A 132 11.16 6.26 5.64
N GLU A 133 11.66 6.83 4.54
CA GLU A 133 10.84 7.65 3.64
C GLU A 133 9.69 6.86 3.02
N LEU A 134 9.90 5.58 2.70
CA LEU A 134 8.84 4.68 2.25
C LEU A 134 7.81 4.40 3.35
N THR A 135 8.26 4.25 4.59
CA THR A 135 7.38 4.07 5.75
C THR A 135 6.52 5.30 5.98
N LEU A 136 7.09 6.50 5.87
CA LEU A 136 6.37 7.77 5.90
C LEU A 136 5.40 7.89 4.73
N PHE A 137 5.81 7.52 3.51
CA PHE A 137 4.96 7.54 2.32
C PHE A 137 3.73 6.62 2.45
N ALA A 138 3.85 5.43 3.05
CA ALA A 138 2.72 4.52 3.29
C ALA A 138 1.93 4.79 4.58
N LEU A 139 2.45 5.65 5.47
CA LEU A 139 1.99 5.78 6.85
C LEU A 139 2.06 4.45 7.62
N GLY A 140 3.19 3.75 7.49
CA GLY A 140 3.48 2.52 8.21
C GLY A 140 4.01 1.38 7.34
N SER A 141 4.57 0.36 7.99
CA SER A 141 5.35 -0.70 7.35
C SER A 141 4.52 -1.78 6.63
N TYR A 142 3.20 -1.84 6.85
CA TYR A 142 2.38 -2.93 6.32
C TYR A 142 2.39 -2.97 4.78
N GLN A 143 2.24 -1.82 4.13
CA GLN A 143 2.21 -1.75 2.67
C GLN A 143 3.57 -2.07 2.06
N LEU A 144 4.65 -1.75 2.77
CA LEU A 144 6.02 -2.10 2.39
C LEU A 144 6.24 -3.62 2.40
N LYS A 145 5.76 -4.32 3.44
CA LYS A 145 5.80 -5.78 3.50
C LYS A 145 4.98 -6.42 2.38
N GLN A 146 3.78 -5.90 2.12
CA GLN A 146 2.95 -6.37 1.02
C GLN A 146 3.60 -6.11 -0.34
N ALA A 147 4.28 -4.98 -0.51
CA ALA A 147 4.91 -4.62 -1.76
C ALA A 147 5.96 -5.64 -2.22
N ARG A 148 6.74 -6.20 -1.29
CA ARG A 148 7.71 -7.27 -1.55
C ARG A 148 7.04 -8.53 -2.14
N SER A 149 5.94 -8.97 -1.52
CA SER A 149 5.16 -10.13 -2.01
C SER A 149 4.51 -9.85 -3.37
N TYR A 150 3.91 -8.67 -3.56
CA TYR A 150 3.35 -8.28 -4.85
C TYR A 150 4.40 -8.21 -5.96
N TYR A 151 5.61 -7.75 -5.64
CA TYR A 151 6.72 -7.70 -6.59
C TYR A 151 7.15 -9.12 -6.96
N ALA A 152 7.42 -9.98 -5.97
CA ALA A 152 7.81 -11.37 -6.19
C ALA A 152 6.84 -12.08 -7.14
N GLU A 153 5.54 -12.08 -6.82
CA GLU A 153 4.49 -12.76 -7.60
C GLU A 153 4.41 -12.36 -9.07
N HIS A 154 4.91 -11.18 -9.46
CA HIS A 154 4.75 -10.67 -10.82
C HIS A 154 6.06 -10.40 -11.57
N VAL A 155 7.22 -10.62 -10.95
CA VAL A 155 8.52 -10.46 -11.60
C VAL A 155 8.93 -11.72 -12.36
N HIS A 156 8.25 -12.84 -12.11
CA HIS A 156 8.42 -14.07 -12.89
C HIS A 156 8.20 -13.83 -14.39
N PRO A 157 8.80 -14.66 -15.28
CA PRO A 157 8.69 -14.51 -16.74
C PRO A 157 7.25 -14.49 -17.29
N GLU A 158 6.30 -15.10 -16.57
CA GLU A 158 4.87 -15.08 -16.91
C GLU A 158 4.07 -13.95 -16.20
N GLY A 159 4.72 -13.22 -15.29
CA GLY A 159 4.13 -12.16 -14.50
C GLY A 159 3.88 -10.89 -15.32
N ALA A 160 2.66 -10.35 -15.20
CA ALA A 160 2.25 -9.15 -15.93
C ALA A 160 2.61 -7.84 -15.19
N PHE A 161 3.78 -7.76 -14.53
CA PHE A 161 4.27 -6.51 -13.93
C PHE A 161 5.01 -5.68 -14.96
N THR A 162 4.42 -4.56 -15.36
CA THR A 162 5.08 -3.64 -16.30
C THR A 162 5.04 -2.23 -15.78
N ILE A 163 6.21 -1.58 -15.80
CA ILE A 163 6.37 -0.15 -15.52
C ILE A 163 6.60 0.55 -16.86
N GLU A 164 5.84 1.60 -17.12
CA GLU A 164 5.80 2.30 -18.39
C GLU A 164 5.94 3.81 -18.16
N LEU A 165 6.70 4.48 -19.03
CA LEU A 165 6.90 5.93 -19.02
C LEU A 165 5.88 6.59 -19.95
N ALA A 166 5.27 7.70 -19.51
CA ALA A 166 4.47 8.55 -20.39
C ALA A 166 5.38 9.30 -21.38
N ARG A 167 5.07 9.21 -22.68
CA ARG A 167 5.81 9.91 -23.75
C ARG A 167 4.96 10.96 -24.45
N ASN A 168 3.83 10.55 -24.97
CA ASN A 168 2.99 11.39 -25.83
C ASN A 168 1.78 11.93 -25.08
N ILE A 169 1.94 12.29 -23.81
CA ILE A 169 0.88 12.83 -22.96
C ILE A 169 1.20 14.29 -22.70
N PRO A 170 0.28 15.23 -23.01
CA PRO A 170 0.38 16.60 -22.52
C PRO A 170 0.46 16.57 -20.99
N LEU A 171 1.60 16.98 -20.43
CA LEU A 171 1.86 16.92 -19.00
C LEU A 171 1.51 18.24 -18.29
N GLU A 172 0.95 19.23 -18.99
CA GLU A 172 0.66 20.56 -18.46
C GLU A 172 -0.20 20.50 -17.20
N GLU A 173 -1.35 19.81 -17.26
CA GLU A 173 -2.25 19.63 -16.11
C GLU A 173 -1.58 18.86 -14.95
N ILE A 174 -0.65 17.96 -15.28
CA ILE A 174 0.07 17.17 -14.26
C ILE A 174 1.16 18.02 -13.62
N ARG A 175 1.84 18.86 -14.40
CA ARG A 175 2.88 19.78 -13.91
C ARG A 175 2.32 20.80 -12.93
N GLU A 176 1.08 21.26 -13.15
CA GLU A 176 0.38 22.16 -12.22
C GLU A 176 0.19 21.55 -10.82
N ILE A 177 0.05 20.22 -10.72
CA ILE A 177 -0.24 19.54 -9.44
C ILE A 177 0.95 18.79 -8.85
N ALA A 178 2.01 18.57 -9.63
CA ALA A 178 3.14 17.71 -9.28
C ALA A 178 4.53 18.33 -9.48
N GLY A 179 4.65 19.54 -10.03
CA GLY A 179 5.95 20.21 -10.23
C GLY A 179 6.34 20.39 -11.70
N ARG A 180 7.43 21.09 -11.97
CA ARG A 180 7.82 21.42 -13.37
C ARG A 180 8.47 20.22 -14.07
N ASP A 181 9.35 19.53 -13.37
CA ASP A 181 10.21 18.45 -13.89
C ASP A 181 9.57 17.07 -13.68
N VAL A 182 8.29 16.95 -14.00
CA VAL A 182 7.52 15.73 -13.70
C VAL A 182 7.78 14.59 -14.68
N LEU A 183 8.09 13.43 -14.12
CA LEU A 183 7.98 12.11 -14.73
C LEU A 183 6.62 11.49 -14.38
N LEU A 184 5.81 11.19 -15.40
CA LEU A 184 4.60 10.37 -15.21
C LEU A 184 4.90 8.91 -15.57
N ILE A 185 4.72 8.03 -14.59
CA ILE A 185 4.90 6.58 -14.76
C ILE A 185 3.56 5.89 -14.58
N ARG A 186 3.31 4.86 -15.39
CA ARG A 186 2.19 3.93 -15.27
C ARG A 186 2.68 2.53 -14.97
N GLY A 187 2.18 1.93 -13.90
CA GLY A 187 2.32 0.49 -13.66
C GLY A 187 1.07 -0.27 -14.01
N ARG A 188 1.24 -1.49 -14.50
CA ARG A 188 0.20 -2.50 -14.63
C ARG A 188 0.53 -3.66 -13.71
N ILE A 189 -0.42 -3.99 -12.83
CA ILE A 189 -0.29 -5.07 -11.85
C ILE A 189 -1.53 -5.95 -11.95
N GLN A 190 -1.35 -7.27 -12.13
CA GLN A 190 -2.45 -8.20 -12.21
C GLN A 190 -3.09 -8.40 -10.82
N SER A 191 -4.38 -8.71 -10.79
CA SER A 191 -5.08 -8.98 -9.54
C SER A 191 -4.83 -10.42 -9.10
N ARG A 192 -4.25 -10.59 -7.89
CA ARG A 192 -4.09 -11.89 -7.21
C ARG A 192 -5.39 -12.67 -6.97
N HIS A 193 -6.55 -12.01 -7.08
CA HIS A 193 -7.86 -12.62 -6.81
C HIS A 193 -8.66 -12.90 -8.08
N VAL A 194 -8.31 -12.25 -9.19
CA VAL A 194 -9.12 -12.29 -10.42
C VAL A 194 -8.18 -12.14 -11.60
N ALA A 195 -7.89 -13.24 -12.30
CA ALA A 195 -6.89 -13.28 -13.37
C ALA A 195 -7.14 -12.24 -14.48
N SER A 196 -8.41 -11.97 -14.83
CA SER A 196 -8.77 -11.02 -15.89
C SER A 196 -8.67 -9.54 -15.48
N ARG A 197 -8.40 -9.24 -14.20
CA ARG A 197 -8.38 -7.88 -13.69
C ARG A 197 -6.94 -7.38 -13.56
N THR A 198 -6.67 -6.24 -14.19
CA THR A 198 -5.42 -5.50 -14.03
C THR A 198 -5.67 -4.18 -13.30
N TYR A 199 -4.89 -3.90 -12.27
CA TYR A 199 -4.83 -2.60 -11.63
C TYR A 199 -3.81 -1.72 -12.35
N TYR A 200 -4.21 -0.48 -12.61
CA TYR A 200 -3.35 0.56 -13.16
C TYR A 200 -2.94 1.48 -12.04
N VAL A 201 -1.64 1.75 -11.95
CA VAL A 201 -1.07 2.68 -10.99
C VAL A 201 -0.43 3.82 -11.77
N TYR A 202 -0.62 5.05 -11.32
CA TYR A 202 -0.01 6.24 -11.88
C TYR A 202 0.78 6.94 -10.78
N ILE A 203 2.00 7.34 -11.10
CA ILE A 203 2.90 8.04 -10.19
C ILE A 203 3.43 9.25 -10.95
N ALA A 204 3.15 10.45 -10.44
CA ALA A 204 3.81 11.66 -10.88
C ALA A 204 4.97 11.92 -9.91
N ALA A 205 6.20 11.82 -10.41
CA ALA A 205 7.41 12.02 -9.64
C ALA A 205 8.19 13.23 -10.15
N ASP A 206 8.79 13.99 -9.24
CA ASP A 206 9.70 15.08 -9.56
C ASP A 206 11.13 14.67 -9.11
N PRO A 207 12.02 14.31 -10.05
CA PRO A 207 13.40 13.89 -9.78
C PRO A 207 14.25 14.92 -9.04
N THR A 208 13.87 16.20 -9.11
CA THR A 208 14.61 17.30 -8.49
C THR A 208 14.38 17.37 -6.98
N LEU A 209 13.32 16.73 -6.49
CA LEU A 209 12.95 16.67 -5.09
C LEU A 209 13.44 15.39 -4.42
N ARG A 210 13.22 15.27 -3.10
CA ARG A 210 13.64 14.13 -2.28
C ARG A 210 12.51 13.64 -1.37
N GLY A 211 12.64 12.40 -0.91
CA GLY A 211 11.69 11.74 -0.02
C GLY A 211 10.26 11.76 -0.55
N ARG A 212 9.29 11.91 0.37
CA ARG A 212 7.86 11.93 0.01
C ARG A 212 7.49 13.05 -0.97
N LEU A 213 8.21 14.17 -0.94
CA LEU A 213 7.90 15.34 -1.76
C LEU A 213 8.24 15.11 -3.23
N ALA A 214 9.15 14.18 -3.52
CA ALA A 214 9.47 13.75 -4.87
C ALA A 214 8.35 12.94 -5.54
N ILE A 215 7.35 12.50 -4.78
CA ILE A 215 6.17 11.81 -5.31
C ILE A 215 4.90 12.52 -4.82
N PRO A 216 4.62 13.74 -5.33
CA PRO A 216 3.56 14.58 -4.79
C PRO A 216 2.15 14.05 -5.08
N GLN A 217 1.98 13.27 -6.16
CA GLN A 217 0.70 12.72 -6.61
C GLN A 217 0.84 11.28 -7.09
N TYR A 218 -0.10 10.43 -6.68
CA TYR A 218 -0.20 9.05 -7.13
C TYR A 218 -1.66 8.62 -7.14
N TYR A 219 -1.99 7.66 -8.00
CA TYR A 219 -3.33 7.11 -8.13
C TYR A 219 -3.26 5.63 -8.47
N CYS A 220 -4.17 4.82 -7.94
CA CYS A 220 -4.34 3.43 -8.35
C CYS A 220 -5.81 3.13 -8.65
N SER A 221 -6.10 2.32 -9.67
CA SER A 221 -7.47 1.91 -10.01
C SER A 221 -8.08 0.86 -9.07
N CYS A 222 -7.39 0.48 -7.99
CA CYS A 222 -7.93 -0.41 -6.96
C CYS A 222 -8.99 0.29 -6.09
N PRO A 223 -9.87 -0.44 -5.37
CA PRO A 223 -11.01 0.16 -4.66
C PRO A 223 -10.67 1.33 -3.71
N ILE A 224 -9.47 1.35 -3.13
CA ILE A 224 -8.99 2.40 -2.20
C ILE A 224 -7.97 3.36 -2.82
N GLY A 225 -7.68 3.23 -4.12
CA GLY A 225 -6.52 3.84 -4.75
C GLY A 225 -6.65 5.33 -5.08
N LYS A 226 -7.79 5.97 -4.75
CA LYS A 226 -7.96 7.42 -4.78
C LYS A 226 -7.49 8.12 -3.51
N ARG A 227 -7.14 7.40 -2.44
CA ARG A 227 -6.65 8.02 -1.20
C ARG A 227 -5.40 8.86 -1.43
N THR A 228 -5.26 9.91 -0.63
CA THR A 228 -4.10 10.82 -0.60
C THR A 228 -3.29 10.68 0.69
N ILE A 229 -3.80 9.94 1.69
CA ILE A 229 -3.06 9.55 2.89
C ILE A 229 -2.60 8.09 2.83
N GLY A 230 -1.28 7.90 2.79
CA GLY A 230 -0.64 6.61 2.53
C GLY A 230 -1.04 6.04 1.15
N CYS A 231 -0.54 4.85 0.82
CA CYS A 231 -0.80 4.25 -0.49
C CYS A 231 -1.24 2.77 -0.42
N CYS A 232 -1.88 2.26 -1.46
CA CYS A 232 -2.19 0.82 -1.55
C CYS A 232 -0.92 0.02 -1.81
N SER A 233 -1.00 -1.31 -1.68
CA SER A 233 0.11 -2.21 -1.96
C SER A 233 0.58 -2.08 -3.40
N HIS A 234 -0.34 -1.89 -4.36
CA HIS A 234 0.01 -1.70 -5.77
C HIS A 234 0.89 -0.46 -6.00
N THR A 235 0.52 0.68 -5.42
CA THR A 235 1.34 1.89 -5.49
C THR A 235 2.66 1.69 -4.75
N MET A 236 2.63 1.09 -3.56
CA MET A 236 3.85 0.83 -2.81
C MET A 236 4.79 -0.10 -3.56
N SER A 237 4.31 -1.13 -4.27
CA SER A 237 5.16 -2.04 -5.05
C SER A 237 6.01 -1.31 -6.08
N ILE A 238 5.44 -0.34 -6.80
CA ILE A 238 6.18 0.42 -7.81
C ILE A 238 7.15 1.39 -7.15
N VAL A 239 6.69 2.16 -6.15
CA VAL A 239 7.53 3.13 -5.44
C VAL A 239 8.68 2.44 -4.73
N TRP A 240 8.42 1.31 -4.07
CA TRP A 240 9.42 0.48 -3.41
C TRP A 240 10.43 -0.07 -4.40
N TYR A 241 10.00 -0.65 -5.53
CA TYR A 241 10.92 -1.18 -6.53
C TYR A 241 11.80 -0.09 -7.16
N MET A 242 11.16 0.97 -7.67
CA MET A 242 11.84 2.05 -8.39
C MET A 242 12.69 2.94 -7.46
N GLY A 243 12.21 3.21 -6.25
CA GLY A 243 12.86 4.12 -5.32
C GLY A 243 13.90 3.46 -4.41
N PHE A 244 13.78 2.15 -4.15
CA PHE A 244 14.60 1.46 -3.13
C PHE A 244 15.12 0.10 -3.61
N ALA A 245 14.23 -0.86 -3.87
CA ALA A 245 14.60 -2.26 -4.00
C ALA A 245 15.66 -2.55 -5.06
N ARG A 246 15.58 -1.91 -6.22
CA ARG A 246 16.55 -2.12 -7.32
C ARG A 246 17.98 -1.66 -7.00
N TYR A 247 18.16 -0.86 -5.96
CA TYR A 247 19.46 -0.40 -5.48
C TYR A 247 19.99 -1.23 -4.32
N GLU A 248 19.14 -2.08 -3.76
CA GLU A 248 19.43 -2.94 -2.63
C GLU A 248 19.61 -4.37 -3.13
N ASN A 249 20.45 -5.15 -2.45
CA ASN A 249 20.66 -6.56 -2.81
C ASN A 249 19.56 -7.43 -2.17
N ILE A 250 18.30 -7.24 -2.60
CA ILE A 250 17.13 -7.87 -1.98
C ILE A 250 16.85 -9.23 -2.62
N LEU A 251 16.93 -10.28 -1.81
CA LEU A 251 16.45 -11.62 -2.16
C LEU A 251 14.93 -11.60 -2.35
N VAL A 252 14.45 -12.16 -3.46
CA VAL A 252 13.02 -12.24 -3.74
C VAL A 252 12.42 -13.30 -2.81
N PRO A 253 11.30 -13.01 -2.10
CA PRO A 253 10.64 -14.03 -1.30
C PRO A 253 10.32 -15.27 -2.13
N ALA A 254 10.68 -16.46 -1.61
CA ALA A 254 10.46 -17.76 -2.24
C ALA A 254 11.29 -18.07 -3.49
N GLU A 255 12.38 -17.32 -3.74
CA GLU A 255 13.38 -17.65 -4.76
C GLU A 255 13.90 -19.10 -4.56
N GLY A 256 13.49 -20.02 -5.44
CA GLY A 256 13.85 -21.44 -5.40
C GLY A 256 12.81 -22.43 -4.84
N LEU A 257 11.67 -21.96 -4.30
CA LEU A 257 10.54 -22.85 -3.95
C LEU A 257 9.64 -23.20 -5.16
N GLU A 258 9.95 -22.65 -6.32
CA GLU A 258 9.22 -22.85 -7.57
C GLU A 258 9.53 -24.20 -8.25
N ASP A 259 10.68 -24.81 -7.94
CA ASP A 259 11.10 -26.12 -8.49
C ASP A 259 10.55 -27.30 -7.67
N GLU A 260 10.00 -27.05 -6.48
CA GLU A 260 9.36 -28.07 -5.65
C GLU A 260 7.86 -28.13 -5.93
N ILE A 261 7.49 -28.80 -7.02
CA ILE A 261 6.12 -29.31 -7.17
C ILE A 261 5.94 -30.37 -6.08
N ILE A 262 5.29 -30.02 -4.98
CA ILE A 262 4.77 -31.02 -4.05
C ILE A 262 3.63 -31.73 -4.78
N THR A 263 3.94 -32.83 -5.46
CA THR A 263 2.94 -33.82 -5.84
C THR A 263 2.36 -34.38 -4.55
N LEU A 264 1.16 -33.95 -4.19
CA LEU A 264 0.35 -34.65 -3.22
C LEU A 264 -0.03 -35.98 -3.87
N ASP A 265 0.76 -37.02 -3.60
CA ASP A 265 0.34 -38.38 -3.90
C ASP A 265 -0.93 -38.65 -3.11
N ASP A 266 -1.99 -39.01 -3.83
CA ASP A 266 -3.34 -39.25 -3.31
C ASP A 266 -3.31 -40.26 -2.13
N VAL A 267 -3.95 -39.88 -1.02
CA VAL A 267 -4.35 -40.79 0.09
C VAL A 267 -5.86 -40.88 0.14
#